data_AF-A0A3B6N006-F1
#
_entry.id   AF-A0A3B6N006-F1
#
_cell.length_a   1.000
_cell.length_b   1.000
_cell.length_c   1.000
_cell.angle_alpha   90.00
_cell.angle_beta   90.00
_cell.angle_gamma   90.00
#
_symmetry.space_group_name_H-M   'P 1'
#
loop_
_entity.id
_entity.type
_entity.pdbx_description
1 polymer ?
#
loop_
_entity_poly.entity_id
_entity_poly.type
_entity_poly.pdbx_seq_one_letter_code
_entity_poly.pdbx_strand_id
1 'polypeptide(L)'
;MSPSALLFLLAAHLAAGETTTSTTTLTATPATLTKPDHHAVTLQWSNLPDPGPLDYVAVYSPPTSGDLDYLGFLLLNSSASWATGAGSLALPRLPDLRAPYQFRLFRGPPGQNPRVDQDGDPLPDASHRTAVSGDVAHEGSGARPAQLHLAFTDEADEMRVLFVCGDGGTRSVRYGPAGRREEEEEWEEVPAVASTYERRHMCGHPANHSVGWRHPGFVFDGVMKALQPGTRYSYKVGNDSGGWSETHSFISRDAEANETIAFLFGDLGTYVPHNTYFRTPQESLSTVKWILRDLQALSDKPAIISHIGDISYAKGYALLWDHFFEQIEPIAASTPYHVCIGNHEYDWPSQPWKPSWAANVYNGKDGGGECGVPYSIKFRMPGNSSLPTGTDAPDTRNLYYSLDAGVVHFVYMSTETDFIRGSDQYNYIKADLERVNRSRTPFVVFQGHRPMYTSSNEAKDAAHREQMIQHLEPLFV
;
A
#
# COMPACT_ATOMS: atom_id res chain seq x y z
N MET A 1 76.04 19.55 63.33
CA MET A 1 74.63 19.56 63.77
C MET A 1 73.79 20.04 62.60
N SER A 2 72.76 19.27 62.23
CA SER A 2 71.77 19.48 61.16
C SER A 2 71.13 20.88 61.11
N PRO A 3 70.35 21.26 60.07
CA PRO A 3 69.92 20.45 58.91
C PRO A 3 70.05 21.14 57.52
N SER A 4 70.11 20.31 56.47
CA SER A 4 69.80 20.68 55.10
C SER A 4 68.28 20.72 54.90
N ALA A 5 67.75 21.82 54.36
CA ALA A 5 66.37 21.93 53.92
C ALA A 5 66.24 21.38 52.49
N LEU A 6 65.57 20.24 52.34
CA LEU A 6 65.12 19.73 51.03
C LEU A 6 63.80 20.43 50.67
N LEU A 7 63.80 21.18 49.57
CA LEU A 7 62.58 21.68 48.93
C LEU A 7 61.92 20.50 48.19
N PHE A 8 60.77 20.03 48.65
CA PHE A 8 59.91 19.13 47.88
C PHE A 8 59.10 19.95 46.86
N LEU A 9 59.48 19.88 45.59
CA LEU A 9 58.61 20.25 44.47
C LEU A 9 57.58 19.13 44.31
N LEU A 10 56.35 19.36 44.78
CA LEU A 10 55.21 18.52 44.45
C LEU A 10 54.86 18.79 42.97
N ALA A 11 55.30 17.91 42.08
CA ALA A 11 54.80 17.88 40.71
C ALA A 11 53.35 17.37 40.75
N ALA A 12 52.39 18.26 40.59
CA ALA A 12 51.02 17.86 40.30
C ALA A 12 51.00 17.22 38.91
N HIS A 13 50.98 15.89 38.85
CA HIS A 13 50.54 15.19 37.66
C HIS A 13 49.06 15.52 37.44
N LEU A 14 48.80 16.48 36.55
CA LEU A 14 47.55 16.52 35.81
C LEU A 14 47.46 15.19 35.07
N ALA A 15 46.73 14.24 35.65
CA ALA A 15 46.14 13.17 34.88
C ALA A 15 45.27 13.87 33.83
N ALA A 16 45.76 13.91 32.59
CA ALA A 16 44.90 14.15 31.45
C ALA A 16 43.81 13.08 31.56
N GLY A 17 42.62 13.49 31.97
CA GLY A 17 41.46 12.61 31.89
C GLY A 17 41.39 12.16 30.44
N GLU A 18 41.47 10.86 30.22
CA GLU A 18 41.01 10.27 28.98
C GLU A 18 39.60 10.82 28.78
N THR A 19 39.45 11.73 27.81
CA THR A 19 38.14 12.08 27.31
C THR A 19 37.65 10.81 26.65
N THR A 20 36.90 10.02 27.41
CA THR A 20 36.09 8.94 26.87
C THR A 20 35.09 9.63 25.95
N THR A 21 35.46 9.75 24.66
CA THR A 21 34.52 10.12 23.62
C THR A 21 33.45 9.04 23.63
N SER A 22 32.32 9.32 24.28
CA SER A 22 31.21 8.40 24.33
C SER A 22 30.72 8.20 22.89
N THR A 23 30.79 6.96 22.42
CA THR A 23 30.34 6.62 21.06
C THR A 23 28.85 6.96 20.94
N THR A 24 28.47 7.60 19.84
CA THR A 24 27.06 7.84 19.53
C THR A 24 26.31 6.51 19.49
N THR A 25 25.18 6.44 20.19
CA THR A 25 24.32 5.25 20.19
C THR A 25 23.00 5.53 19.51
N LEU A 26 22.41 4.49 18.93
CA LEU A 26 21.03 4.49 18.42
C LEU A 26 20.38 3.15 18.83
N THR A 27 19.19 3.20 19.40
CA THR A 27 18.38 2.02 19.71
C THR A 27 17.00 2.15 19.08
N ALA A 28 16.40 1.01 18.77
CA ALA A 28 15.03 0.90 18.27
C ALA A 28 14.28 -0.12 19.13
N THR A 29 13.13 0.26 19.68
CA THR A 29 12.33 -0.60 20.56
C THR A 29 10.83 -0.51 20.24
N PRO A 30 10.08 -1.62 20.34
CA PRO A 30 10.54 -2.98 20.65
C PRO A 30 11.28 -3.62 19.45
N ALA A 31 12.05 -4.69 19.72
CA ALA A 31 12.74 -5.46 18.67
C ALA A 31 11.79 -6.38 17.87
N THR A 32 10.64 -6.71 18.45
CA THR A 32 9.60 -7.52 17.79
C THR A 32 8.29 -6.74 17.76
N LEU A 33 7.68 -6.65 16.57
CA LEU A 33 6.38 -6.01 16.33
C LEU A 33 5.28 -7.06 16.23
N THR A 34 4.24 -6.95 17.05
CA THR A 34 3.08 -7.85 17.09
C THR A 34 1.84 -7.15 16.52
N LYS A 35 0.90 -7.89 15.93
CA LYS A 35 -0.34 -7.32 15.34
C LYS A 35 -1.30 -6.67 16.36
N PRO A 36 -1.51 -7.17 17.60
CA PRO A 36 -2.44 -6.57 18.56
C PRO A 36 -1.90 -5.28 19.19
N ASP A 37 -0.57 -5.13 19.22
CA ASP A 37 0.08 -4.00 19.86
C ASP A 37 0.32 -2.92 18.81
N HIS A 38 -0.53 -1.89 18.82
CA HIS A 38 -0.35 -0.66 18.04
C HIS A 38 0.88 0.16 18.51
N HIS A 39 2.00 -0.48 18.85
CA HIS A 39 3.18 0.18 19.39
C HIS A 39 3.95 0.89 18.29
N ALA A 40 4.25 2.17 18.55
CA ALA A 40 5.23 2.92 17.79
C ALA A 40 6.63 2.34 18.04
N VAL A 41 7.46 2.26 16.99
CA VAL A 41 8.89 2.03 17.16
C VAL A 41 9.50 3.28 17.76
N THR A 42 10.07 3.17 18.95
CA THR A 42 10.76 4.26 19.61
C THR A 42 12.24 4.20 19.23
N LEU A 43 12.71 5.25 18.59
CA LEU A 43 14.11 5.46 18.22
C LEU A 43 14.74 6.37 19.27
N GLN A 44 15.81 5.94 19.94
CA GLN A 44 16.53 6.76 20.92
C GLN A 44 18.01 6.85 20.56
N TRP A 45 18.56 8.05 20.62
CA TRP A 45 20.00 8.27 20.44
C TRP A 45 20.60 9.08 21.58
N SER A 46 21.91 8.91 21.78
CA SER A 46 22.68 9.69 22.75
C SER A 46 24.12 9.84 22.30
N ASN A 47 24.84 10.79 22.91
CA ASN A 47 26.25 11.05 22.63
C ASN A 47 26.55 11.42 21.17
N LEU A 48 25.63 12.13 20.51
CA LEU A 48 25.86 12.71 19.18
C LEU A 48 26.60 14.06 19.34
N PRO A 49 27.88 14.17 18.94
CA PRO A 49 28.63 15.42 19.09
C PRO A 49 28.11 16.49 18.14
N ASP A 50 28.04 17.75 18.59
CA ASP A 50 27.71 18.92 17.77
C ASP A 50 26.50 18.74 16.83
N PRO A 51 25.32 18.33 17.30
CA PRO A 51 24.18 17.98 16.46
C PRO A 51 23.79 19.10 15.48
N GLY A 52 23.56 18.73 14.22
CA GLY A 52 23.11 19.63 13.16
C GLY A 52 21.60 19.50 12.87
N PRO A 53 20.94 20.56 12.39
CA PRO A 53 19.49 20.53 12.11
C PRO A 53 19.12 19.59 10.95
N LEU A 54 20.10 19.15 10.17
CA LEU A 54 19.96 18.19 9.06
C LEU A 54 20.42 16.78 9.44
N ASP A 55 20.78 16.52 10.71
CA ASP A 55 21.04 15.15 11.15
C ASP A 55 19.72 14.36 11.12
N TYR A 56 19.78 13.07 10.75
CA TYR A 56 18.58 12.27 10.51
C TYR A 56 18.78 10.79 10.89
N VAL A 57 17.66 10.10 11.10
CA VAL A 57 17.59 8.64 11.11
C VAL A 57 16.96 8.17 9.82
N ALA A 58 17.66 7.32 9.07
CA ALA A 58 17.12 6.67 7.87
C ALA A 58 16.58 5.27 8.19
N VAL A 59 15.51 4.90 7.49
CA VAL A 59 14.75 3.64 7.62
C VAL A 59 15.19 2.68 6.51
N TYR A 60 15.58 1.45 6.88
CA TYR A 60 16.01 0.42 5.95
C TYR A 60 15.23 -0.86 6.16
N SER A 61 14.88 -1.54 5.06
CA SER A 61 14.47 -2.94 5.07
C SER A 61 14.81 -3.55 3.70
N PRO A 62 15.61 -4.64 3.63
CA PRO A 62 16.22 -5.36 4.75
C PRO A 62 17.40 -4.60 5.40
N PRO A 63 17.93 -5.07 6.55
CA PRO A 63 19.12 -4.50 7.18
C PRO A 63 20.40 -4.59 6.33
N THR A 64 20.39 -5.41 5.27
CA THR A 64 21.51 -5.58 4.34
C THR A 64 21.57 -4.51 3.25
N SER A 65 20.59 -3.60 3.17
CA SER A 65 20.57 -2.50 2.20
C SER A 65 21.80 -1.59 2.34
N GLY A 66 22.31 -1.10 1.20
CA GLY A 66 23.36 -0.09 1.17
C GLY A 66 22.87 1.23 1.76
N ASP A 67 23.79 2.09 2.21
CA ASP A 67 23.41 3.35 2.89
C ASP A 67 22.64 4.33 1.99
N LEU A 68 22.80 4.25 0.66
CA LEU A 68 22.01 5.03 -0.29
C LEU A 68 20.63 4.43 -0.58
N ASP A 69 20.36 3.20 -0.13
CA ASP A 69 19.12 2.48 -0.42
C ASP A 69 18.14 2.55 0.78
N TYR A 70 17.99 3.72 1.39
CA TYR A 70 17.01 3.94 2.46
C TYR A 70 15.59 4.10 1.89
N LEU A 71 14.59 3.65 2.65
CA LEU A 71 13.18 3.74 2.32
C LEU A 71 12.59 5.12 2.62
N GLY A 72 13.15 5.79 3.63
CA GLY A 72 12.76 7.11 4.08
C GLY A 72 13.62 7.56 5.26
N PHE A 73 13.32 8.72 5.82
CA PHE A 73 14.10 9.30 6.91
C PHE A 73 13.27 10.21 7.83
N LEU A 74 13.83 10.50 9.00
CA LEU A 74 13.29 11.43 9.99
C LEU A 74 14.40 12.38 10.42
N LEU A 75 14.13 13.68 10.38
CA LEU A 75 15.06 14.67 10.93
C LEU A 75 15.08 14.58 12.46
N LEU A 76 16.28 14.63 13.05
CA LEU A 76 16.44 14.62 14.51
C LEU A 76 15.82 15.85 15.16
N ASN A 77 15.77 16.98 14.43
CA ASN A 77 15.23 18.25 14.92
C ASN A 77 13.73 18.22 15.29
N SER A 78 13.01 17.16 14.90
CA SER A 78 11.66 16.86 15.34
C SER A 78 11.57 16.46 16.82
N SER A 79 12.69 16.08 17.45
CA SER A 79 12.76 15.78 18.89
C SER A 79 13.20 17.00 19.69
N ALA A 80 12.45 17.44 20.70
CA ALA A 80 12.75 18.67 21.44
C ALA A 80 14.16 18.73 22.06
N SER A 81 14.77 17.59 22.39
CA SER A 81 16.10 17.52 23.01
C SER A 81 17.25 17.36 22.01
N TRP A 82 16.99 17.30 20.70
CA TRP A 82 17.97 16.93 19.68
C TRP A 82 19.30 17.67 19.78
N ALA A 83 19.24 18.97 20.10
CA ALA A 83 20.39 19.87 20.20
C ALA A 83 21.35 19.53 21.36
N THR A 84 20.93 18.67 22.30
CA THR A 84 21.76 18.18 23.41
C THR A 84 22.68 17.02 23.00
N GLY A 85 22.54 16.51 21.76
CA GLY A 85 23.21 15.29 21.30
C GLY A 85 22.48 14.01 21.70
N ALA A 86 21.29 14.12 22.27
CA ALA A 86 20.43 13.00 22.65
C ALA A 86 18.96 13.32 22.37
N GLY A 87 18.18 12.30 22.05
CA GLY A 87 16.76 12.48 21.81
C GLY A 87 16.02 11.19 21.52
N SER A 88 14.74 11.36 21.25
CA SER A 88 13.82 10.28 20.94
C SER A 88 12.87 10.69 19.83
N LEU A 89 12.59 9.76 18.92
CA LEU A 89 11.55 9.86 17.90
C LEU A 89 10.63 8.64 18.03
N ALA A 90 9.35 8.82 17.72
CA ALA A 90 8.38 7.74 17.66
C ALA A 90 7.92 7.57 16.22
N LEU A 91 8.12 6.38 15.68
CA LEU A 91 7.59 5.96 14.39
C LEU A 91 6.28 5.20 14.61
N PRO A 92 5.14 5.72 14.13
CA PRO A 92 3.91 4.93 14.02
C PRO A 92 4.14 3.60 13.28
N ARG A 93 3.12 2.73 13.32
CA ARG A 93 3.18 1.37 12.79
C ARG A 93 3.79 1.32 11.38
N LEU A 94 4.83 0.51 11.24
CA LEU A 94 5.44 0.14 9.97
C LEU A 94 4.77 -1.15 9.46
N PRO A 95 4.55 -1.32 8.14
CA PRO A 95 3.97 -2.54 7.59
C PRO A 95 4.95 -3.71 7.67
N ASP A 96 4.44 -4.94 7.67
CA ASP A 96 5.32 -6.10 7.50
C ASP A 96 5.84 -6.17 6.07
N LEU A 97 7.09 -5.78 5.90
CA LEU A 97 7.78 -5.90 4.62
C LEU A 97 8.31 -7.31 4.41
N ARG A 98 8.08 -8.33 5.24
CA ARG A 98 8.66 -9.68 5.03
C ARG A 98 10.19 -9.69 5.16
N ALA A 99 10.75 -8.67 5.80
CA ALA A 99 12.16 -8.57 6.19
C ALA A 99 12.27 -7.59 7.38
N PRO A 100 13.27 -7.76 8.27
CA PRO A 100 13.45 -6.83 9.38
C PRO A 100 13.71 -5.39 8.92
N TYR A 101 13.42 -4.46 9.81
CA TYR A 101 13.83 -3.08 9.72
C TYR A 101 15.16 -2.86 10.45
N GLN A 102 15.93 -1.90 9.97
CA GLN A 102 17.07 -1.34 10.68
C GLN A 102 17.06 0.17 10.52
N PHE A 103 17.46 0.87 11.57
CA PHE A 103 17.54 2.33 11.59
C PHE A 103 18.99 2.74 11.70
N ARG A 104 19.38 3.78 10.96
CA ARG A 104 20.77 4.25 10.94
C ARG A 104 20.79 5.76 11.07
N LEU A 105 21.61 6.27 12.00
CA LEU A 105 21.79 7.69 12.24
C LEU A 105 22.90 8.21 11.33
N PHE A 106 22.63 9.33 10.65
CA PHE A 106 23.58 10.01 9.79
C PHE A 106 23.69 11.48 10.18
N ARG A 107 24.86 12.05 9.88
CA ARG A 107 25.08 13.49 9.95
C ARG A 107 24.62 14.17 8.68
N GLY A 108 24.02 15.35 8.83
CA GLY A 108 23.71 16.20 7.69
C GLY A 108 24.98 16.63 6.95
N PRO A 109 24.90 16.93 5.64
CA PRO A 109 26.06 17.33 4.85
C PRO A 109 26.67 18.64 5.38
N PRO A 110 27.99 18.73 5.61
CA PRO A 110 28.61 19.97 6.06
C PRO A 110 28.63 21.01 4.93
N GLY A 111 27.86 22.09 5.10
CA GLY A 111 27.99 23.32 4.31
C GLY A 111 27.56 23.26 2.83
N GLN A 112 26.74 22.29 2.42
CA GLN A 112 26.17 22.22 1.06
C GLN A 112 24.68 22.55 1.06
N ASN A 113 24.18 23.12 -0.03
CA ASN A 113 22.75 23.16 -0.32
C ASN A 113 22.31 21.71 -0.61
N PRO A 114 21.49 21.08 0.26
CA PRO A 114 21.07 19.71 0.04
C PRO A 114 20.24 19.62 -1.25
N ARG A 115 20.26 18.45 -1.91
CA ARG A 115 19.17 18.13 -2.85
C ARG A 115 17.86 18.21 -2.07
N VAL A 116 16.80 18.70 -2.67
CA VAL A 116 15.50 18.77 -2.00
C VAL A 116 14.49 17.92 -2.76
N ASP A 117 13.49 17.41 -2.05
CA ASP A 117 12.32 16.81 -2.68
C ASP A 117 11.38 17.89 -3.23
N GLN A 118 10.21 17.46 -3.72
CA GLN A 118 9.19 18.33 -4.30
C GLN A 118 8.56 19.33 -3.31
N ASP A 119 8.64 19.05 -2.01
CA ASP A 119 8.13 19.92 -0.94
C ASP A 119 9.25 20.84 -0.39
N GLY A 120 10.47 20.70 -0.90
CA GLY A 120 11.64 21.49 -0.50
C GLY A 120 12.42 20.88 0.65
N ASP A 121 12.12 19.64 1.05
CA ASP A 121 12.79 18.98 2.17
C ASP A 121 14.17 18.44 1.77
N PRO A 122 15.23 18.72 2.55
CA PRO A 122 16.56 18.18 2.32
C PRO A 122 16.59 16.66 2.22
N LEU A 123 17.07 16.15 1.09
CA LEU A 123 17.30 14.73 0.87
C LEU A 123 18.65 14.30 1.48
N PRO A 124 18.65 13.22 2.28
CA PRO A 124 19.85 12.54 2.74
C PRO A 124 20.92 12.28 1.65
N ASP A 125 22.20 12.43 2.00
CA ASP A 125 23.33 12.01 1.16
C ASP A 125 23.96 10.67 1.60
N ALA A 126 23.56 10.19 2.78
CA ALA A 126 24.03 8.98 3.43
C ALA A 126 25.57 8.86 3.56
N SER A 127 26.27 10.00 3.59
CA SER A 127 27.74 10.03 3.51
C SER A 127 28.44 9.75 4.85
N HIS A 128 27.79 10.04 5.97
CA HIS A 128 28.41 9.97 7.29
C HIS A 128 27.51 9.30 8.32
N ARG A 129 27.54 7.95 8.34
CA ARG A 129 26.83 7.13 9.32
C ARG A 129 27.55 7.15 10.67
N THR A 130 26.82 7.40 11.75
CA THR A 130 27.38 7.50 13.10
C THR A 130 26.91 6.40 14.05
N ALA A 131 25.69 5.89 13.86
CA ALA A 131 25.13 4.84 14.69
C ALA A 131 24.13 3.97 13.91
N VAL A 132 23.92 2.74 14.40
CA VAL A 132 23.01 1.75 13.83
C VAL A 132 22.21 1.14 14.98
N SER A 133 20.90 0.99 14.80
CA SER A 133 20.04 0.32 15.78
C SER A 133 20.20 -1.20 15.73
N GLY A 134 19.66 -1.89 16.74
CA GLY A 134 19.28 -3.30 16.56
C GLY A 134 18.19 -3.45 15.50
N ASP A 135 18.01 -4.67 15.00
CA ASP A 135 16.97 -4.98 14.03
C ASP A 135 15.60 -5.02 14.71
N VAL A 136 14.56 -4.60 13.98
CA VAL A 136 13.16 -4.65 14.39
C VAL A 136 12.38 -5.52 13.40
N ALA A 137 11.78 -6.61 13.85
CA ALA A 137 11.09 -7.56 12.96
C ALA A 137 9.63 -7.77 13.38
N HIS A 138 8.75 -8.05 12.41
CA HIS A 138 7.40 -8.50 12.73
C HIS A 138 7.41 -9.95 13.24
N GLU A 139 6.62 -10.24 14.27
CA GLU A 139 6.38 -11.60 14.71
C GLU A 139 5.74 -12.42 13.59
N GLY A 140 6.37 -13.53 13.22
CA GLY A 140 5.90 -14.36 12.12
C GLY A 140 6.00 -13.68 10.75
N SER A 141 6.89 -12.69 10.59
CA SER A 141 7.09 -11.95 9.33
C SER A 141 7.21 -12.90 8.14
N GLY A 142 6.39 -12.65 7.12
CA GLY A 142 6.28 -13.50 5.92
C GLY A 142 5.59 -14.85 6.11
N ALA A 143 5.58 -15.46 7.30
CA ALA A 143 4.85 -16.71 7.54
C ALA A 143 3.34 -16.45 7.72
N ARG A 144 3.01 -15.46 8.56
CA ARG A 144 1.63 -15.08 8.86
C ARG A 144 1.01 -14.25 7.74
N PRO A 145 -0.26 -14.49 7.37
CA PRO A 145 -0.96 -13.67 6.40
C PRO A 145 -1.15 -12.20 6.83
N ALA A 146 -0.98 -11.30 5.87
CA ALA A 146 -1.23 -9.87 6.00
C ALA A 146 -1.95 -9.32 4.76
N GLN A 147 -2.36 -8.05 4.80
CA GLN A 147 -2.94 -7.35 3.65
C GLN A 147 -4.25 -8.00 3.17
N LEU A 148 -5.05 -8.53 4.10
CA LEU A 148 -6.30 -9.20 3.78
C LEU A 148 -7.28 -8.19 3.16
N HIS A 149 -7.85 -8.56 2.02
CA HIS A 149 -8.89 -7.77 1.39
C HIS A 149 -9.87 -8.64 0.60
N LEU A 150 -11.15 -8.26 0.65
CA LEU A 150 -12.25 -8.98 0.03
C LEU A 150 -12.61 -8.38 -1.32
N ALA A 151 -13.18 -9.21 -2.21
CA ALA A 151 -13.81 -8.77 -3.45
C ALA A 151 -14.92 -9.76 -3.84
N PHE A 152 -15.93 -9.29 -4.58
CA PHE A 152 -16.88 -10.22 -5.20
C PHE A 152 -16.23 -11.00 -6.35
N THR A 153 -16.77 -12.18 -6.63
CA THR A 153 -16.51 -12.91 -7.88
C THR A 153 -17.65 -12.66 -8.88
N ASP A 154 -17.63 -13.38 -10.00
CA ASP A 154 -18.74 -13.40 -10.95
C ASP A 154 -20.00 -14.06 -10.37
N GLU A 155 -19.84 -14.96 -9.39
CA GLU A 155 -20.95 -15.70 -8.77
C GLU A 155 -21.49 -14.93 -7.54
N ALA A 156 -22.81 -14.87 -7.40
CA ALA A 156 -23.46 -14.06 -6.37
C ALA A 156 -23.33 -14.65 -4.95
N ASP A 157 -23.12 -15.96 -4.83
CA ASP A 157 -22.96 -16.71 -3.58
C ASP A 157 -21.48 -16.98 -3.24
N GLU A 158 -20.56 -16.25 -3.87
CA GLU A 158 -19.13 -16.35 -3.62
C GLU A 158 -18.54 -15.03 -3.08
N MET A 159 -17.56 -15.16 -2.20
CA MET A 159 -16.72 -14.06 -1.73
C MET A 159 -15.26 -14.47 -1.84
N ARG A 160 -14.45 -13.62 -2.49
CA ARG A 160 -13.01 -13.82 -2.59
C ARG A 160 -12.30 -13.10 -1.45
N VAL A 161 -11.25 -13.73 -0.93
CA VAL A 161 -10.25 -13.08 -0.11
C VAL A 161 -8.88 -13.18 -0.78
N LEU A 162 -8.20 -12.05 -0.88
CA LEU A 162 -6.78 -11.99 -1.20
C LEU A 162 -5.97 -11.64 0.03
N PHE A 163 -4.76 -12.19 0.13
CA PHE A 163 -3.83 -11.94 1.24
C PHE A 163 -2.38 -12.22 0.82
N VAL A 164 -1.41 -11.73 1.58
CA VAL A 164 0.02 -11.86 1.27
C VAL A 164 0.76 -12.71 2.30
N CYS A 165 1.61 -13.61 1.81
CA CYS A 165 2.66 -14.27 2.59
C CYS A 165 4.04 -14.09 1.92
N GLY A 166 5.10 -14.45 2.62
CA GLY A 166 6.50 -14.36 2.16
C GLY A 166 6.92 -15.49 1.23
N ASP A 167 6.22 -16.63 1.25
CA ASP A 167 6.46 -17.81 0.41
C ASP A 167 5.20 -18.24 -0.35
N GLY A 168 5.38 -19.01 -1.42
CA GLY A 168 4.32 -19.57 -2.25
C GLY A 168 3.83 -20.95 -1.80
N GLY A 169 4.09 -21.36 -0.56
CA GLY A 169 3.62 -22.64 -0.02
C GLY A 169 2.10 -22.66 0.15
N THR A 170 1.52 -23.86 0.30
CA THR A 170 0.06 -24.02 0.40
C THR A 170 -0.53 -23.17 1.53
N ARG A 171 -1.61 -22.46 1.21
CA ARG A 171 -2.47 -21.73 2.16
C ARG A 171 -3.92 -22.03 1.84
N SER A 172 -4.77 -21.91 2.84
CA SER A 172 -6.21 -22.13 2.74
C SER A 172 -6.97 -20.98 3.38
N VAL A 173 -8.26 -20.92 3.09
CA VAL A 173 -9.25 -20.11 3.78
C VAL A 173 -10.17 -21.05 4.53
N ARG A 174 -10.34 -20.82 5.83
CA ARG A 174 -11.42 -21.47 6.61
C ARG A 174 -12.51 -20.46 6.86
N TYR A 175 -13.77 -20.83 6.64
CA TYR A 175 -14.90 -19.93 6.82
C TYR A 175 -16.18 -20.65 7.21
N GLY A 176 -17.08 -19.96 7.91
CA GLY A 176 -18.39 -20.49 8.31
C GLY A 176 -19.34 -19.40 8.79
N PRO A 177 -20.64 -19.70 8.99
CA PRO A 177 -21.60 -18.74 9.51
C PRO A 177 -21.13 -18.16 10.86
N ALA A 178 -21.28 -16.84 11.05
CA ALA A 178 -20.85 -16.20 12.29
C ALA A 178 -21.67 -16.66 13.51
N GLY A 179 -21.02 -16.68 14.68
CA GLY A 179 -21.64 -17.12 15.94
C GLY A 179 -21.55 -18.62 16.22
N ARG A 180 -20.97 -19.41 15.31
CA ARG A 180 -20.68 -20.84 15.51
C ARG A 180 -19.19 -21.07 15.73
N ARG A 181 -18.81 -22.03 16.58
CA ARG A 181 -17.40 -22.33 16.86
C ARG A 181 -16.81 -23.12 15.69
N GLU A 182 -15.51 -22.90 15.40
CA GLU A 182 -14.77 -23.64 14.35
C GLU A 182 -14.81 -25.16 14.58
N GLU A 183 -14.81 -25.58 15.84
CA GLU A 183 -14.78 -26.98 16.28
C GLU A 183 -16.14 -27.70 16.19
N GLU A 184 -17.23 -26.98 15.88
CA GLU A 184 -18.61 -27.50 15.83
C GLU A 184 -18.98 -28.08 14.43
N GLU A 185 -17.97 -28.42 13.61
CA GLU A 185 -18.06 -29.13 12.30
C GLU A 185 -18.64 -28.35 11.09
N GLU A 186 -18.79 -27.02 11.15
CA GLU A 186 -19.42 -26.26 10.04
C GLU A 186 -18.52 -25.25 9.30
N TRP A 187 -17.25 -25.13 9.68
CA TRP A 187 -16.32 -24.32 8.88
C TRP A 187 -15.81 -25.13 7.70
N GLU A 188 -15.99 -24.59 6.50
CA GLU A 188 -15.45 -25.11 5.26
C GLU A 188 -13.99 -24.67 5.10
N GLU A 189 -13.15 -25.51 4.50
CA GLU A 189 -11.78 -25.16 4.13
C GLU A 189 -11.61 -25.22 2.61
N VAL A 190 -11.17 -24.12 2.01
CA VAL A 190 -10.91 -24.00 0.57
C VAL A 190 -9.44 -23.62 0.34
N PRO A 191 -8.77 -24.21 -0.68
CA PRO A 191 -7.39 -23.85 -0.99
C PRO A 191 -7.30 -22.44 -1.59
N ALA A 192 -6.18 -21.76 -1.34
CA ALA A 192 -5.85 -20.48 -1.95
C ALA A 192 -4.71 -20.62 -2.98
N VAL A 193 -4.84 -19.93 -4.11
CA VAL A 193 -3.87 -19.99 -5.21
C VAL A 193 -2.87 -18.84 -5.09
N ALA A 194 -1.58 -19.16 -5.09
CA ALA A 194 -0.51 -18.15 -4.98
C ALA A 194 -0.14 -17.54 -6.34
N SER A 195 0.13 -16.25 -6.36
CA SER A 195 0.68 -15.52 -7.49
C SER A 195 1.72 -14.51 -7.03
N THR A 196 2.68 -14.17 -7.89
CA THR A 196 3.73 -13.19 -7.59
C THR A 196 4.22 -12.52 -8.87
N TYR A 197 5.09 -11.54 -8.72
CA TYR A 197 5.83 -10.92 -9.82
C TYR A 197 7.28 -10.66 -9.42
N GLU A 198 8.15 -10.63 -10.41
CA GLU A 198 9.58 -10.44 -10.24
C GLU A 198 10.04 -9.11 -10.84
N ARG A 199 11.26 -8.69 -10.51
CA ARG A 199 11.84 -7.41 -10.94
C ARG A 199 11.81 -7.24 -12.46
N ARG A 200 12.03 -8.33 -13.20
CA ARG A 200 12.06 -8.34 -14.67
C ARG A 200 10.68 -8.07 -15.31
N HIS A 201 9.60 -8.32 -14.56
CA HIS A 201 8.23 -8.09 -15.03
C HIS A 201 7.88 -6.60 -15.11
N MET A 202 8.57 -5.75 -14.32
CA MET A 202 8.38 -4.30 -14.30
C MET A 202 8.94 -3.66 -15.58
N CYS A 203 8.22 -2.70 -16.15
CA CYS A 203 8.56 -2.09 -17.43
C CYS A 203 9.67 -1.02 -17.36
N GLY A 204 10.05 -0.55 -16.16
CA GLY A 204 11.14 0.41 -16.05
C GLY A 204 11.41 0.96 -14.65
N HIS A 205 12.26 1.98 -14.60
CA HIS A 205 12.65 2.68 -13.38
C HIS A 205 11.56 3.67 -12.91
N PRO A 206 11.31 3.82 -11.59
CA PRO A 206 12.01 3.16 -10.48
C PRO A 206 11.57 1.73 -10.17
N ALA A 207 10.43 1.25 -10.67
CA ALA A 207 9.85 -0.05 -10.30
C ALA A 207 10.81 -1.25 -10.43
N ASN A 208 11.72 -1.23 -11.41
CA ASN A 208 12.65 -2.33 -11.66
C ASN A 208 14.06 -2.15 -11.06
N HIS A 209 14.30 -1.15 -10.19
CA HIS A 209 15.65 -0.79 -9.75
C HIS A 209 15.76 -0.27 -8.31
N SER A 210 16.92 -0.47 -7.67
CA SER A 210 17.30 0.05 -6.34
C SER A 210 16.15 -0.03 -5.33
N VAL A 211 15.87 1.06 -4.61
CA VAL A 211 14.83 1.17 -3.57
C VAL A 211 13.40 1.09 -4.11
N GLY A 212 13.21 1.27 -5.41
CA GLY A 212 11.89 1.16 -6.03
C GLY A 212 11.41 -0.30 -6.07
N TRP A 213 12.33 -1.22 -6.39
CA TRP A 213 12.02 -2.64 -6.44
C TRP A 213 12.03 -3.29 -5.07
N ARG A 214 10.97 -4.05 -4.78
CA ARG A 214 10.92 -4.97 -3.66
C ARG A 214 10.09 -6.19 -4.01
N HIS A 215 10.53 -7.39 -3.59
CA HIS A 215 9.71 -8.59 -3.81
C HIS A 215 8.37 -8.44 -3.06
N PRO A 216 7.22 -8.64 -3.75
CA PRO A 216 5.90 -8.41 -3.15
C PRO A 216 5.49 -9.50 -2.15
N GLY A 217 6.26 -10.59 -2.09
CA GLY A 217 5.80 -11.83 -1.47
C GLY A 217 4.96 -12.62 -2.47
N PHE A 218 3.99 -13.36 -1.98
CA PHE A 218 3.05 -14.13 -2.77
C PHE A 218 1.63 -13.70 -2.38
N VAL A 219 0.87 -13.24 -3.37
CA VAL A 219 -0.55 -12.89 -3.22
C VAL A 219 -1.35 -14.17 -3.41
N PHE A 220 -2.03 -14.59 -2.36
CA PHE A 220 -2.92 -15.74 -2.34
C PHE A 220 -4.34 -15.31 -2.63
N ASP A 221 -5.05 -16.15 -3.38
CA ASP A 221 -6.41 -15.94 -3.85
C ASP A 221 -7.28 -17.14 -3.44
N GLY A 222 -8.18 -16.95 -2.47
CA GLY A 222 -9.11 -17.97 -2.00
C GLY A 222 -10.55 -17.54 -2.18
N VAL A 223 -11.43 -18.48 -2.57
CA VAL A 223 -12.84 -18.21 -2.86
C VAL A 223 -13.74 -19.01 -1.94
N MET A 224 -14.44 -18.30 -1.05
CA MET A 224 -15.48 -18.82 -0.18
C MET A 224 -16.78 -18.93 -0.98
N LYS A 225 -17.45 -20.08 -0.92
CA LYS A 225 -18.57 -20.44 -1.81
C LYS A 225 -19.83 -20.82 -1.06
N ALA A 226 -20.94 -20.95 -1.79
CA ALA A 226 -22.25 -21.36 -1.28
C ALA A 226 -22.74 -20.48 -0.13
N LEU A 227 -22.43 -19.18 -0.20
CA LEU A 227 -22.79 -18.20 0.83
C LEU A 227 -24.29 -17.88 0.73
N GLN A 228 -24.97 -17.93 1.85
CA GLN A 228 -26.36 -17.46 1.92
C GLN A 228 -26.39 -15.94 1.76
N PRO A 229 -27.33 -15.36 0.99
CA PRO A 229 -27.41 -13.91 0.80
C PRO A 229 -27.54 -13.13 2.11
N GLY A 230 -26.90 -11.97 2.21
CA GLY A 230 -27.06 -11.02 3.32
C GLY A 230 -26.71 -11.60 4.71
N THR A 231 -25.85 -12.61 4.74
CA THR A 231 -25.55 -13.39 5.94
C THR A 231 -24.14 -13.09 6.43
N ARG A 232 -23.96 -13.02 7.76
CA ARG A 232 -22.64 -12.82 8.36
C ARG A 232 -21.84 -14.11 8.37
N TYR A 233 -20.62 -14.05 7.83
CA TYR A 233 -19.64 -15.14 7.86
C TYR A 233 -18.39 -14.70 8.62
N SER A 234 -17.81 -15.65 9.35
CA SER A 234 -16.47 -15.52 9.94
C SER A 234 -15.48 -16.29 9.07
N TYR A 235 -14.25 -15.79 8.95
CA TYR A 235 -13.21 -16.46 8.18
C TYR A 235 -11.81 -16.17 8.74
N LYS A 236 -10.85 -17.05 8.42
CA LYS A 236 -9.42 -16.84 8.63
C LYS A 236 -8.62 -17.47 7.49
N VAL A 237 -7.43 -16.96 7.24
CA VAL A 237 -6.57 -17.43 6.15
C VAL A 237 -5.22 -17.86 6.69
N GLY A 238 -4.53 -18.80 6.04
CA GLY A 238 -3.23 -19.29 6.49
C GLY A 238 -3.07 -20.79 6.33
N ASN A 239 -2.28 -21.38 7.23
CA ASN A 239 -2.14 -22.83 7.37
C ASN A 239 -1.62 -23.17 8.79
N ASP A 240 -1.61 -24.46 9.13
CA ASP A 240 -1.21 -24.91 10.47
C ASP A 240 0.29 -24.72 10.76
N SER A 241 1.15 -24.67 9.73
CA SER A 241 2.61 -24.57 9.90
C SER A 241 3.14 -23.13 9.95
N GLY A 242 2.62 -22.25 9.09
CA GLY A 242 2.97 -20.81 9.02
C GLY A 242 2.09 -19.93 9.90
N GLY A 243 0.98 -20.46 10.41
CA GLY A 243 0.03 -19.78 11.26
C GLY A 243 -1.18 -19.24 10.49
N TRP A 244 -2.28 -19.12 11.21
CA TRP A 244 -3.51 -18.51 10.73
C TRP A 244 -3.53 -17.01 11.06
N SER A 245 -4.26 -16.24 10.24
CA SER A 245 -4.64 -14.87 10.57
C SER A 245 -5.54 -14.84 11.81
N GLU A 246 -5.77 -13.64 12.34
CA GLU A 246 -6.94 -13.41 13.20
C GLU A 246 -8.23 -13.77 12.46
N THR A 247 -9.29 -14.02 13.21
CA THR A 247 -10.62 -14.25 12.63
C THR A 247 -11.24 -12.91 12.23
N HIS A 248 -11.59 -12.79 10.96
CA HIS A 248 -12.31 -11.67 10.38
C HIS A 248 -13.77 -12.05 10.13
N SER A 249 -14.63 -11.07 9.84
CA SER A 249 -16.01 -11.32 9.44
C SER A 249 -16.49 -10.34 8.38
N PHE A 250 -17.41 -10.79 7.54
CA PHE A 250 -18.05 -9.99 6.50
C PHE A 250 -19.53 -10.35 6.38
N ILE A 251 -20.30 -9.51 5.68
CA ILE A 251 -21.66 -9.82 5.23
C ILE A 251 -21.59 -10.22 3.76
N SER A 252 -22.11 -11.40 3.43
CA SER A 252 -22.18 -11.89 2.05
C SER A 252 -23.06 -10.99 1.18
N ARG A 253 -22.81 -11.03 -0.13
CA ARG A 253 -23.59 -10.27 -1.11
C ARG A 253 -25.07 -10.64 -1.02
N ASP A 254 -25.93 -9.63 -1.11
CA ASP A 254 -27.37 -9.83 -1.26
C ASP A 254 -27.84 -9.18 -2.56
N ALA A 255 -28.07 -10.02 -3.57
CA ALA A 255 -28.53 -9.57 -4.89
C ALA A 255 -30.03 -9.23 -4.92
N GLU A 256 -30.78 -9.57 -3.87
CA GLU A 256 -32.21 -9.27 -3.73
C GLU A 256 -32.46 -8.14 -2.72
N ALA A 257 -31.40 -7.56 -2.15
CA ALA A 257 -31.52 -6.42 -1.25
C ALA A 257 -32.21 -5.23 -1.94
N ASN A 258 -33.12 -4.58 -1.22
CA ASN A 258 -33.88 -3.42 -1.70
C ASN A 258 -33.15 -2.08 -1.49
N GLU A 259 -31.91 -2.12 -0.99
CA GLU A 259 -31.03 -0.97 -0.78
C GLU A 259 -29.59 -1.32 -1.15
N THR A 260 -28.78 -0.30 -1.41
CA THR A 260 -27.34 -0.43 -1.67
C THR A 260 -26.60 0.59 -0.81
N ILE A 261 -25.61 0.12 -0.05
CA ILE A 261 -24.68 0.97 0.69
C ILE A 261 -23.32 0.88 0.02
N ALA A 262 -22.83 2.00 -0.50
CA ALA A 262 -21.57 2.05 -1.23
C ALA A 262 -20.73 3.26 -0.82
N PHE A 263 -19.42 3.04 -0.69
CA PHE A 263 -18.43 4.08 -0.51
C PHE A 263 -17.65 4.24 -1.81
N LEU A 264 -17.81 5.38 -2.49
CA LEU A 264 -17.22 5.63 -3.80
C LEU A 264 -16.20 6.77 -3.69
N PHE A 265 -14.93 6.52 -4.07
CA PHE A 265 -13.87 7.54 -4.07
C PHE A 265 -12.76 7.17 -5.07
N GLY A 266 -11.96 8.13 -5.49
CA GLY A 266 -10.71 7.92 -6.24
C GLY A 266 -9.53 8.48 -5.46
N ASP A 267 -8.31 8.24 -5.96
CA ASP A 267 -7.14 9.04 -5.59
C ASP A 267 -6.76 8.99 -4.10
N LEU A 268 -6.98 7.84 -3.44
CA LEU A 268 -6.74 7.73 -2.00
C LEU A 268 -5.26 7.94 -1.66
N GLY A 269 -4.36 7.25 -2.38
CA GLY A 269 -2.96 7.14 -2.01
C GLY A 269 -2.76 6.47 -0.66
N THR A 270 -1.58 6.67 -0.06
CA THR A 270 -1.25 6.09 1.23
C THR A 270 -0.42 7.06 2.07
N TYR A 271 -0.52 6.93 3.38
CA TYR A 271 0.33 7.63 4.34
C TYR A 271 1.54 6.79 4.71
N VAL A 272 2.69 7.46 4.82
CA VAL A 272 3.93 6.88 5.34
C VAL A 272 4.42 7.70 6.54
N PRO A 273 4.81 7.07 7.67
CA PRO A 273 5.16 7.77 8.91
C PRO A 273 6.57 8.38 8.94
N HIS A 274 7.18 8.60 7.78
CA HIS A 274 8.52 9.16 7.63
C HIS A 274 8.63 9.87 6.28
N ASN A 275 9.59 10.78 6.14
CA ASN A 275 9.84 11.47 4.89
C ASN A 275 10.30 10.47 3.82
N THR A 276 9.84 10.66 2.59
CA THR A 276 10.13 9.82 1.43
C THR A 276 10.65 10.68 0.28
N TYR A 277 11.00 10.07 -0.86
CA TYR A 277 11.50 10.81 -2.03
C TYR A 277 10.45 11.70 -2.72
N PHE A 278 9.19 11.58 -2.31
CA PHE A 278 8.02 12.27 -2.85
C PHE A 278 6.94 12.30 -1.78
N ARG A 279 5.99 13.23 -1.90
CA ARG A 279 4.86 13.40 -0.97
C ARG A 279 3.94 12.18 -0.97
N THR A 280 3.54 11.75 0.22
CA THR A 280 2.53 10.71 0.43
C THR A 280 1.27 11.36 1.04
N PRO A 281 0.05 11.08 0.54
CA PRO A 281 -1.17 11.74 1.02
C PRO A 281 -1.56 11.34 2.46
N GLN A 282 -1.25 12.17 3.45
CA GLN A 282 -1.67 11.93 4.84
C GLN A 282 -3.20 11.94 4.99
N GLU A 283 -3.90 12.66 4.11
CA GLU A 283 -5.35 12.77 4.06
C GLU A 283 -6.03 11.41 3.87
N SER A 284 -5.33 10.44 3.26
CA SER A 284 -5.78 9.07 3.07
C SER A 284 -6.21 8.40 4.39
N LEU A 285 -5.53 8.70 5.50
CA LEU A 285 -5.88 8.19 6.83
C LEU A 285 -7.29 8.64 7.26
N SER A 286 -7.66 9.87 6.93
CA SER A 286 -8.97 10.43 7.30
C SER A 286 -10.08 9.74 6.52
N THR A 287 -9.90 9.52 5.22
CA THR A 287 -10.87 8.80 4.39
C THR A 287 -11.12 7.39 4.92
N VAL A 288 -10.05 6.62 5.17
CA VAL A 288 -10.18 5.26 5.73
C VAL A 288 -10.85 5.27 7.11
N LYS A 289 -10.48 6.22 7.98
CA LYS A 289 -11.09 6.37 9.31
C LYS A 289 -12.60 6.60 9.23
N TRP A 290 -13.07 7.45 8.32
CA TRP A 290 -14.50 7.74 8.20
C TRP A 290 -15.28 6.57 7.61
N ILE A 291 -14.72 5.88 6.60
CA ILE A 291 -15.31 4.65 6.07
C ILE A 291 -15.43 3.60 7.17
N LEU A 292 -14.37 3.38 7.95
CA LEU A 292 -14.38 2.40 9.05
C LEU A 292 -15.46 2.73 10.09
N ARG A 293 -15.58 4.01 10.49
CA ARG A 293 -16.62 4.45 11.42
C ARG A 293 -18.01 4.11 10.90
N ASP A 294 -18.26 4.41 9.63
CA ASP A 294 -19.58 4.24 9.03
C ASP A 294 -19.91 2.76 8.82
N LEU A 295 -18.95 1.94 8.38
CA LEU A 295 -19.08 0.48 8.31
C LEU A 295 -19.43 -0.13 9.67
N GLN A 296 -18.78 0.31 10.75
CA GLN A 296 -19.08 -0.16 12.11
C GLN A 296 -20.50 0.20 12.56
N ALA A 297 -21.12 1.22 11.97
CA ALA A 297 -22.50 1.61 12.26
C ALA A 297 -23.56 0.84 11.43
N LEU A 298 -23.16 0.06 10.43
CA LEU A 298 -24.08 -0.64 9.52
C LEU A 298 -24.68 -1.94 10.10
N SER A 299 -24.20 -2.41 11.25
CA SER A 299 -24.57 -3.71 11.82
C SER A 299 -24.40 -4.85 10.79
N ASP A 300 -25.48 -5.54 10.41
CA ASP A 300 -25.46 -6.68 9.46
C ASP A 300 -25.88 -6.30 8.03
N LYS A 301 -25.83 -5.01 7.66
CA LYS A 301 -26.12 -4.59 6.29
C LYS A 301 -24.91 -4.79 5.37
N PRO A 302 -25.08 -5.40 4.18
CA PRO A 302 -24.00 -5.51 3.21
C PRO A 302 -23.61 -4.13 2.66
N ALA A 303 -22.31 -3.94 2.43
CA ALA A 303 -21.76 -2.73 1.83
C ALA A 303 -20.69 -3.08 0.80
N ILE A 304 -20.36 -2.12 -0.06
CA ILE A 304 -19.28 -2.22 -1.04
C ILE A 304 -18.41 -0.97 -0.99
N ILE A 305 -17.10 -1.14 -1.19
CA ILE A 305 -16.16 -0.04 -1.42
C ILE A 305 -15.77 -0.06 -2.90
N SER A 306 -15.85 1.10 -3.57
CA SER A 306 -15.37 1.32 -4.94
C SER A 306 -14.29 2.40 -4.93
N HIS A 307 -13.06 2.00 -5.25
CA HIS A 307 -11.90 2.88 -5.39
C HIS A 307 -11.56 3.04 -6.88
N ILE A 308 -11.99 4.14 -7.47
CA ILE A 308 -11.98 4.36 -8.93
C ILE A 308 -10.62 4.84 -9.47
N GLY A 309 -9.54 4.12 -9.15
CA GLY A 309 -8.20 4.37 -9.69
C GLY A 309 -7.33 5.31 -8.85
N ASP A 310 -6.05 5.36 -9.23
CA ASP A 310 -4.96 6.02 -8.52
C ASP A 310 -4.93 5.55 -7.06
N ILE A 311 -4.49 4.31 -6.93
CA ILE A 311 -4.74 3.47 -5.76
C ILE A 311 -3.82 3.86 -4.60
N SER A 312 -2.55 3.51 -4.72
CA SER A 312 -1.55 3.73 -3.66
C SER A 312 -0.62 4.89 -3.95
N TYR A 313 -0.57 5.35 -5.21
CA TYR A 313 0.49 6.23 -5.73
C TYR A 313 1.90 5.65 -5.53
N ALA A 314 2.04 4.31 -5.55
CA ALA A 314 3.33 3.63 -5.44
C ALA A 314 4.32 4.07 -6.51
N LYS A 315 3.86 4.19 -7.77
CA LYS A 315 4.63 4.78 -8.88
C LYS A 315 6.05 4.20 -8.98
N GLY A 316 6.16 2.89 -8.80
CA GLY A 316 7.41 2.14 -8.85
C GLY A 316 8.19 2.07 -7.54
N TYR A 317 7.64 2.56 -6.42
CA TYR A 317 8.18 2.33 -5.08
C TYR A 317 7.31 1.31 -4.35
N ALA A 318 7.69 0.03 -4.48
CA ALA A 318 6.88 -1.12 -4.06
C ALA A 318 6.50 -1.10 -2.56
N LEU A 319 7.28 -0.41 -1.70
CA LEU A 319 6.97 -0.25 -0.28
C LEU A 319 5.62 0.43 -0.04
N LEU A 320 5.18 1.31 -0.93
CA LEU A 320 3.90 2.01 -0.78
C LEU A 320 2.70 1.08 -0.98
N TRP A 321 2.83 0.03 -1.78
CA TRP A 321 1.79 -0.99 -1.86
C TRP A 321 1.62 -1.68 -0.50
N ASP A 322 2.72 -1.97 0.21
CA ASP A 322 2.66 -2.59 1.53
C ASP A 322 2.02 -1.64 2.57
N HIS A 323 2.34 -0.33 2.54
CA HIS A 323 1.67 0.69 3.36
C HIS A 323 0.18 0.83 3.04
N PHE A 324 -0.17 0.89 1.75
CA PHE A 324 -1.55 1.02 1.29
C PHE A 324 -2.42 -0.13 1.78
N PHE A 325 -1.98 -1.37 1.56
CA PHE A 325 -2.79 -2.53 1.93
C PHE A 325 -2.91 -2.68 3.45
N GLU A 326 -1.87 -2.37 4.22
CA GLU A 326 -1.96 -2.30 5.68
C GLU A 326 -2.94 -1.21 6.14
N GLN A 327 -2.95 -0.06 5.47
CA GLN A 327 -3.85 1.04 5.78
C GLN A 327 -5.32 0.68 5.54
N ILE A 328 -5.63 -0.03 4.44
CA ILE A 328 -7.02 -0.40 4.10
C ILE A 328 -7.47 -1.72 4.71
N GLU A 329 -6.59 -2.60 5.20
CA GLU A 329 -6.96 -3.90 5.80
C GLU A 329 -8.13 -3.82 6.80
N PRO A 330 -8.24 -2.81 7.70
CA PRO A 330 -9.39 -2.68 8.60
C PRO A 330 -10.76 -2.57 7.92
N ILE A 331 -10.84 -1.98 6.74
CA ILE A 331 -12.09 -1.85 5.97
C ILE A 331 -12.21 -2.95 4.90
N ALA A 332 -11.09 -3.36 4.30
CA ALA A 332 -11.07 -4.29 3.18
C ALA A 332 -11.16 -5.77 3.62
N ALA A 333 -10.73 -6.12 4.83
CA ALA A 333 -10.89 -7.47 5.38
C ALA A 333 -12.31 -7.77 5.88
N SER A 334 -13.23 -6.80 5.81
CA SER A 334 -14.64 -6.98 6.23
C SER A 334 -15.66 -6.55 5.18
N THR A 335 -15.22 -5.80 4.16
CA THR A 335 -16.07 -5.25 3.12
C THR A 335 -15.40 -5.43 1.76
N PRO A 336 -16.11 -5.92 0.73
CA PRO A 336 -15.55 -6.09 -0.61
C PRO A 336 -15.05 -4.75 -1.18
N TYR A 337 -13.80 -4.75 -1.65
CA TYR A 337 -13.06 -3.58 -2.12
C TYR A 337 -12.78 -3.72 -3.62
N HIS A 338 -13.54 -2.97 -4.42
CA HIS A 338 -13.47 -2.99 -5.87
C HIS A 338 -12.69 -1.79 -6.41
N VAL A 339 -12.00 -1.97 -7.54
CA VAL A 339 -11.04 -0.98 -8.06
C VAL A 339 -11.19 -0.74 -9.57
N CYS A 340 -11.08 0.51 -10.00
CA CYS A 340 -10.68 0.82 -11.39
C CYS A 340 -9.15 0.93 -11.47
N ILE A 341 -8.60 0.76 -12.67
CA ILE A 341 -7.20 1.07 -12.94
C ILE A 341 -7.07 2.57 -13.25
N GLY A 342 -6.11 3.25 -12.62
CA GLY A 342 -5.76 4.65 -12.89
C GLY A 342 -4.42 4.77 -13.63
N ASN A 343 -4.04 6.01 -13.95
CA ASN A 343 -2.77 6.26 -14.64
C ASN A 343 -1.56 5.98 -13.77
N HIS A 344 -1.66 6.16 -12.44
CA HIS A 344 -0.58 5.80 -11.52
C HIS A 344 -0.40 4.29 -11.35
N GLU A 345 -1.32 3.47 -11.85
CA GLU A 345 -1.13 2.02 -11.95
C GLU A 345 -0.62 1.58 -13.32
N TYR A 346 -1.08 2.21 -14.42
CA TYR A 346 -0.91 1.66 -15.78
C TYR A 346 0.05 2.42 -16.70
N ASP A 347 0.05 3.75 -16.64
CA ASP A 347 0.64 4.60 -17.68
C ASP A 347 2.16 4.41 -17.80
N TRP A 348 2.59 3.92 -18.95
CA TRP A 348 3.98 3.69 -19.27
C TRP A 348 4.24 3.64 -20.79
N PRO A 349 5.43 4.02 -21.27
CA PRO A 349 5.69 4.05 -22.71
C PRO A 349 5.63 2.71 -23.46
N SER A 350 5.58 1.55 -22.79
CA SER A 350 5.41 0.26 -23.46
C SER A 350 3.95 -0.15 -23.68
N GLN A 351 2.98 0.59 -23.11
CA GLN A 351 1.58 0.20 -23.21
C GLN A 351 1.03 0.30 -24.63
N PRO A 352 0.10 -0.61 -25.00
CA PRO A 352 -0.33 -0.77 -26.38
C PRO A 352 -1.23 0.37 -26.87
N TRP A 353 -2.05 0.96 -25.99
CA TRP A 353 -3.01 1.97 -26.38
C TRP A 353 -2.49 3.39 -26.12
N LYS A 354 -2.21 4.11 -27.22
CA LYS A 354 -1.63 5.45 -27.22
C LYS A 354 -2.23 6.30 -28.32
N PRO A 355 -3.43 6.83 -28.11
CA PRO A 355 -4.06 7.65 -29.13
C PRO A 355 -3.28 8.95 -29.36
N SER A 356 -3.07 9.30 -30.63
CA SER A 356 -2.35 10.53 -31.01
C SER A 356 -3.02 11.80 -30.48
N TRP A 357 -4.35 11.79 -30.35
CA TRP A 357 -5.14 12.92 -29.84
C TRP A 357 -4.97 13.15 -28.33
N ALA A 358 -4.43 12.19 -27.57
CA ALA A 358 -4.11 12.35 -26.15
C ALA A 358 -2.69 11.88 -25.82
N ALA A 359 -1.74 12.18 -26.71
CA ALA A 359 -0.33 11.88 -26.50
C ALA A 359 0.23 12.43 -25.17
N ASN A 360 -0.25 13.59 -24.71
CA ASN A 360 0.16 14.20 -23.43
C ASN A 360 -0.42 13.49 -22.19
N VAL A 361 -1.40 12.61 -22.39
CA VAL A 361 -2.06 11.81 -21.34
C VAL A 361 -1.45 10.42 -21.28
N TYR A 362 -1.14 9.80 -22.44
CA TYR A 362 -0.74 8.38 -22.55
C TYR A 362 0.72 8.12 -22.94
N ASN A 363 1.54 9.16 -23.11
CA ASN A 363 3.01 9.01 -23.23
C ASN A 363 3.73 9.34 -21.93
N GLY A 364 3.01 9.39 -20.82
CA GLY A 364 3.56 9.68 -19.52
C GLY A 364 4.33 8.50 -18.95
N LYS A 365 4.70 8.69 -17.69
CA LYS A 365 5.40 7.70 -16.87
C LYS A 365 4.76 7.68 -15.48
N ASP A 366 3.46 7.95 -15.43
CA ASP A 366 2.77 8.17 -14.16
C ASP A 366 2.82 6.92 -13.29
N GLY A 367 2.81 5.72 -13.89
CA GLY A 367 2.97 4.45 -13.19
C GLY A 367 4.39 4.11 -12.74
N GLY A 368 5.40 4.93 -13.05
CA GLY A 368 6.77 4.75 -12.56
C GLY A 368 7.41 3.39 -12.88
N GLY A 369 7.01 2.78 -14.00
CA GLY A 369 7.51 1.50 -14.48
C GLY A 369 6.73 0.28 -14.01
N GLU A 370 5.67 0.46 -13.23
CA GLU A 370 4.80 -0.65 -12.76
C GLU A 370 3.94 -1.26 -13.86
N CYS A 371 3.48 -0.42 -14.79
CA CYS A 371 2.80 -0.81 -16.02
C CYS A 371 1.64 -1.81 -15.84
N GLY A 372 0.88 -1.67 -14.75
CA GLY A 372 -0.27 -2.50 -14.42
C GLY A 372 0.04 -3.78 -13.66
N VAL A 373 1.31 -4.17 -13.48
CA VAL A 373 1.67 -5.47 -12.91
C VAL A 373 1.28 -5.59 -11.43
N PRO A 374 1.64 -4.66 -10.52
CA PRO A 374 1.23 -4.76 -9.12
C PRO A 374 -0.28 -4.74 -8.96
N TYR A 375 -0.98 -3.84 -9.66
CA TYR A 375 -2.44 -3.76 -9.68
C TYR A 375 -3.10 -5.09 -10.06
N SER A 376 -2.60 -5.74 -11.11
CA SER A 376 -3.15 -6.98 -11.68
C SER A 376 -2.94 -8.22 -10.81
N ILE A 377 -1.90 -8.22 -9.98
CA ILE A 377 -1.57 -9.34 -9.10
C ILE A 377 -2.13 -9.12 -7.70
N LYS A 378 -2.13 -7.86 -7.21
CA LYS A 378 -2.59 -7.52 -5.87
C LYS A 378 -4.11 -7.41 -5.76
N PHE A 379 -4.84 -7.21 -6.86
CA PHE A 379 -6.30 -7.24 -6.88
C PHE A 379 -6.82 -8.31 -7.83
N ARG A 380 -8.03 -8.81 -7.55
CA ARG A 380 -8.81 -9.56 -8.53
C ARG A 380 -10.29 -9.21 -8.52
N MET A 381 -10.73 -8.63 -9.62
CA MET A 381 -12.09 -8.20 -9.86
C MET A 381 -12.86 -9.26 -10.68
N PRO A 382 -14.21 -9.19 -10.69
CA PRO A 382 -15.04 -9.98 -11.60
C PRO A 382 -14.67 -9.78 -13.06
N GLY A 383 -15.07 -10.71 -13.91
CA GLY A 383 -14.77 -10.69 -15.33
C GLY A 383 -13.36 -11.14 -15.68
N ASN A 384 -13.02 -10.97 -16.96
CA ASN A 384 -11.80 -11.52 -17.56
C ASN A 384 -11.08 -10.52 -18.47
N SER A 385 -11.36 -9.23 -18.32
CA SER A 385 -10.70 -8.19 -19.11
C SER A 385 -9.20 -8.17 -18.82
N SER A 386 -8.40 -8.25 -19.89
CA SER A 386 -6.95 -8.18 -19.78
C SER A 386 -6.30 -7.64 -21.05
N LEU A 387 -5.09 -7.09 -20.90
CA LEU A 387 -4.22 -6.67 -22.00
C LEU A 387 -2.76 -7.06 -21.69
N PRO A 388 -1.96 -7.36 -22.73
CA PRO A 388 -0.54 -7.63 -22.54
C PRO A 388 0.19 -6.44 -21.90
N THR A 389 1.02 -6.73 -20.91
CA THR A 389 1.85 -5.74 -20.20
C THR A 389 3.02 -5.22 -21.06
N GLY A 390 3.38 -5.97 -22.12
CA GLY A 390 4.54 -5.67 -22.97
C GLY A 390 5.88 -6.15 -22.40
N THR A 391 5.85 -6.94 -21.33
CA THR A 391 6.98 -7.65 -20.72
C THR A 391 6.67 -9.15 -20.65
N ASP A 392 7.50 -9.95 -19.99
CA ASP A 392 7.21 -11.36 -19.66
C ASP A 392 6.28 -11.51 -18.43
N ALA A 393 5.74 -10.41 -17.91
CA ALA A 393 4.72 -10.43 -16.87
C ALA A 393 3.40 -11.05 -17.37
N PRO A 394 2.57 -11.60 -16.48
CA PRO A 394 1.18 -11.88 -16.80
C PRO A 394 0.46 -10.63 -17.33
N ASP A 395 -0.55 -10.85 -18.18
CA ASP A 395 -1.40 -9.78 -18.70
C ASP A 395 -1.96 -8.91 -17.56
N THR A 396 -2.00 -7.61 -17.82
CA THR A 396 -2.69 -6.67 -16.94
C THR A 396 -4.17 -6.98 -16.97
N ARG A 397 -4.80 -7.19 -15.82
CA ARG A 397 -6.21 -7.59 -15.67
C ARG A 397 -7.02 -6.55 -14.89
N ASN A 398 -8.29 -6.85 -14.63
CA ASN A 398 -9.24 -5.99 -13.90
C ASN A 398 -9.52 -4.65 -14.62
N LEU A 399 -9.43 -4.63 -15.95
CA LEU A 399 -9.49 -3.39 -16.74
C LEU A 399 -10.91 -2.82 -16.80
N TYR A 400 -11.89 -3.67 -17.08
CA TYR A 400 -13.31 -3.32 -17.12
C TYR A 400 -14.15 -4.53 -16.74
N TYR A 401 -15.19 -4.31 -15.95
CA TYR A 401 -16.08 -5.34 -15.42
C TYR A 401 -17.36 -4.70 -14.87
N SER A 402 -18.34 -5.50 -14.48
CA SER A 402 -19.57 -5.04 -13.85
C SER A 402 -19.97 -5.97 -12.71
N LEU A 403 -20.82 -5.45 -11.81
CA LEU A 403 -21.42 -6.22 -10.72
C LEU A 403 -22.71 -5.55 -10.24
N ASP A 404 -23.62 -6.37 -9.70
CA ASP A 404 -24.82 -5.90 -8.99
C ASP A 404 -24.59 -5.88 -7.47
N ALA A 405 -24.92 -4.80 -6.77
CA ALA A 405 -25.01 -4.84 -5.30
C ALA A 405 -26.33 -4.21 -4.87
N GLY A 406 -27.23 -5.01 -4.32
CA GLY A 406 -28.61 -4.61 -4.05
C GLY A 406 -29.29 -4.06 -5.31
N VAL A 407 -29.80 -2.83 -5.24
CA VAL A 407 -30.56 -2.17 -6.31
C VAL A 407 -29.71 -1.41 -7.33
N VAL A 408 -28.38 -1.53 -7.27
CA VAL A 408 -27.44 -0.83 -8.16
C VAL A 408 -26.64 -1.82 -9.00
N HIS A 409 -26.62 -1.61 -10.31
CA HIS A 409 -25.66 -2.21 -11.23
C HIS A 409 -24.47 -1.26 -11.42
N PHE A 410 -23.27 -1.70 -11.01
CA PHE A 410 -22.03 -0.95 -11.15
C PHE A 410 -21.27 -1.39 -12.40
N VAL A 411 -20.86 -0.44 -13.22
CA VAL A 411 -20.05 -0.66 -14.43
C VAL A 411 -18.71 0.04 -14.22
N TYR A 412 -17.63 -0.73 -14.20
CA TYR A 412 -16.26 -0.28 -14.04
C TYR A 412 -15.56 -0.26 -15.40
N MET A 413 -14.96 0.87 -15.75
CA MET A 413 -14.14 1.02 -16.95
C MET A 413 -12.68 1.35 -16.61
N SER A 414 -11.80 1.07 -17.57
CA SER A 414 -10.42 1.54 -17.60
C SER A 414 -10.35 2.74 -18.54
N THR A 415 -9.96 3.88 -17.98
CA THR A 415 -9.64 5.09 -18.75
C THR A 415 -8.24 5.05 -19.36
N GLU A 416 -7.47 4.01 -19.05
CA GLU A 416 -6.10 3.82 -19.50
C GLU A 416 -5.98 2.82 -20.67
N THR A 417 -7.10 2.32 -21.17
CA THR A 417 -7.18 1.36 -22.28
C THR A 417 -8.23 1.79 -23.29
N ASP A 418 -8.18 1.23 -24.50
CA ASP A 418 -9.04 1.65 -25.60
C ASP A 418 -10.53 1.57 -25.24
N PHE A 419 -11.21 2.71 -25.23
CA PHE A 419 -12.64 2.84 -24.97
C PHE A 419 -13.41 3.37 -26.18
N ILE A 420 -12.74 3.61 -27.31
CA ILE A 420 -13.38 4.13 -28.52
C ILE A 420 -14.38 3.10 -29.08
N ARG A 421 -15.41 3.58 -29.78
CA ARG A 421 -16.39 2.74 -30.47
C ARG A 421 -15.72 1.64 -31.29
N GLY A 422 -16.10 0.39 -31.00
CA GLY A 422 -15.58 -0.81 -31.66
C GLY A 422 -14.45 -1.52 -30.92
N SER A 423 -13.85 -0.89 -29.90
CA SER A 423 -12.91 -1.54 -28.97
C SER A 423 -13.61 -2.63 -28.14
N ASP A 424 -12.84 -3.56 -27.59
CA ASP A 424 -13.35 -4.63 -26.74
C ASP A 424 -14.05 -4.08 -25.49
N GLN A 425 -13.48 -3.06 -24.86
CA GLN A 425 -14.08 -2.38 -23.72
C GLN A 425 -15.40 -1.69 -24.08
N TYR A 426 -15.45 -0.95 -25.20
CA TYR A 426 -16.68 -0.32 -25.66
C TYR A 426 -17.79 -1.34 -25.91
N ASN A 427 -17.45 -2.43 -26.60
CA ASN A 427 -18.40 -3.49 -26.92
C ASN A 427 -18.88 -4.21 -25.65
N TYR A 428 -17.98 -4.41 -24.67
CA TYR A 428 -18.32 -4.92 -23.35
C TYR A 428 -19.32 -3.99 -22.64
N ILE A 429 -19.01 -2.70 -22.48
CA ILE A 429 -19.88 -1.72 -21.80
C ILE A 429 -21.26 -1.68 -22.46
N LYS A 430 -21.31 -1.63 -23.80
CA LYS A 430 -22.58 -1.65 -24.54
C LYS A 430 -23.39 -2.91 -24.24
N ALA A 431 -22.77 -4.08 -24.36
CA ALA A 431 -23.46 -5.35 -24.15
C ALA A 431 -23.90 -5.56 -22.70
N ASP A 432 -23.11 -5.07 -21.74
CA ASP A 432 -23.40 -5.10 -20.31
C ASP A 432 -24.63 -4.22 -19.98
N LEU A 433 -24.62 -2.96 -20.43
CA LEU A 433 -25.75 -2.04 -20.26
C LEU A 433 -27.06 -2.55 -20.90
N GLU A 434 -26.97 -3.20 -22.07
CA GLU A 434 -28.13 -3.82 -22.75
C GLU A 434 -28.74 -4.99 -21.97
N ARG A 435 -27.99 -5.60 -21.04
CA ARG A 435 -28.43 -6.74 -20.23
C ARG A 435 -28.99 -6.35 -18.86
N VAL A 436 -28.85 -5.09 -18.45
CA VAL A 436 -29.30 -4.63 -17.13
C VAL A 436 -30.82 -4.77 -17.01
N ASN A 437 -31.27 -5.57 -16.03
CA ASN A 437 -32.67 -5.64 -15.66
C ASN A 437 -33.02 -4.47 -14.73
N ARG A 438 -33.48 -3.36 -15.30
CA ARG A 438 -33.85 -2.13 -14.58
C ARG A 438 -35.00 -2.28 -13.58
N SER A 439 -35.74 -3.39 -13.61
CA SER A 439 -36.73 -3.71 -12.57
C SER A 439 -36.09 -4.31 -11.31
N ARG A 440 -34.90 -4.90 -11.41
CA ARG A 440 -34.11 -5.42 -10.28
C ARG A 440 -33.06 -4.41 -9.83
N THR A 441 -32.28 -3.87 -10.77
CA THR A 441 -31.27 -2.84 -10.55
C THR A 441 -31.72 -1.54 -11.24
N PRO A 442 -32.66 -0.77 -10.63
CA PRO A 442 -33.14 0.48 -11.22
C PRO A 442 -32.04 1.53 -11.40
N PHE A 443 -31.00 1.49 -10.55
CA PHE A 443 -29.85 2.38 -10.62
C PHE A 443 -28.69 1.72 -11.37
N VAL A 444 -28.06 2.49 -12.26
CA VAL A 444 -26.82 2.11 -12.94
C VAL A 444 -25.77 3.16 -12.58
N VAL A 445 -24.62 2.72 -12.08
CA VAL A 445 -23.48 3.59 -11.75
C VAL A 445 -22.34 3.22 -12.68
N PHE A 446 -22.06 4.10 -13.63
CA PHE A 446 -20.90 4.01 -14.51
C PHE A 446 -19.72 4.77 -13.90
N GLN A 447 -18.56 4.13 -13.79
CA GLN A 447 -17.39 4.71 -13.13
C GLN A 447 -16.07 4.28 -13.78
N GLY A 448 -15.11 5.21 -13.76
CA GLY A 448 -13.76 5.09 -14.27
C GLY A 448 -12.91 6.19 -13.66
N HIS A 449 -11.60 6.13 -13.87
CA HIS A 449 -10.67 7.03 -13.18
C HIS A 449 -10.66 8.46 -13.74
N ARG A 450 -10.24 8.62 -15.00
CA ARG A 450 -10.20 9.96 -15.62
C ARG A 450 -11.60 10.53 -15.82
N PRO A 451 -11.81 11.83 -15.52
CA PRO A 451 -13.15 12.42 -15.54
C PRO A 451 -13.63 12.61 -16.97
N MET A 452 -14.86 12.16 -17.25
CA MET A 452 -15.58 12.46 -18.51
C MET A 452 -16.06 13.92 -18.55
N TYR A 453 -16.55 14.42 -17.42
CA TYR A 453 -16.96 15.80 -17.20
C TYR A 453 -16.20 16.39 -16.01
N THR A 454 -15.69 17.60 -16.13
CA THR A 454 -14.98 18.30 -15.03
C THR A 454 -15.24 19.79 -15.08
N SER A 455 -15.26 20.41 -13.91
CA SER A 455 -15.31 21.86 -13.71
C SER A 455 -13.93 22.52 -13.71
N SER A 456 -12.84 21.73 -13.82
CA SER A 456 -11.48 22.24 -13.94
C SER A 456 -11.21 22.80 -15.34
N ASN A 457 -10.50 23.92 -15.40
CA ASN A 457 -10.00 24.54 -16.63
C ASN A 457 -8.72 23.87 -17.17
N GLU A 458 -8.34 22.71 -16.63
CA GLU A 458 -7.18 21.95 -17.10
C GLU A 458 -7.35 21.53 -18.55
N ALA A 459 -6.42 21.96 -19.39
CA ALA A 459 -6.41 21.62 -20.81
C ALA A 459 -5.78 20.24 -21.09
N LYS A 460 -5.03 19.67 -20.13
CA LYS A 460 -4.27 18.42 -20.31
C LYS A 460 -5.17 17.27 -20.78
N ASP A 461 -6.36 17.16 -20.19
CA ASP A 461 -7.28 16.05 -20.43
C ASP A 461 -8.47 16.44 -21.35
N ALA A 462 -8.39 17.59 -22.04
CA ALA A 462 -9.48 18.07 -22.91
C ALA A 462 -9.81 17.07 -24.03
N ALA A 463 -8.82 16.68 -24.82
CA ALA A 463 -9.03 15.73 -25.92
C ALA A 463 -9.53 14.37 -25.42
N HIS A 464 -9.08 13.92 -24.24
CA HIS A 464 -9.55 12.68 -23.62
C HIS A 464 -11.04 12.76 -23.26
N ARG A 465 -11.46 13.83 -22.58
CA ARG A 465 -12.87 14.09 -22.26
C ARG A 465 -13.76 14.11 -23.49
N GLU A 466 -13.35 14.82 -24.53
CA GLU A 466 -14.09 14.90 -25.79
C GLU A 466 -14.33 13.52 -26.40
N GLN A 467 -13.33 12.64 -26.37
CA GLN A 467 -13.46 11.27 -26.87
C GLN A 467 -14.36 10.41 -25.98
N MET A 468 -14.28 10.54 -24.65
CA MET A 468 -15.21 9.84 -23.75
C MET A 468 -16.65 10.27 -24.03
N ILE A 469 -16.91 11.57 -24.16
CA ILE A 469 -18.24 12.11 -24.48
C ILE A 469 -18.72 11.57 -25.84
N GLN A 470 -17.90 11.71 -26.88
CA GLN A 470 -18.27 11.27 -28.23
C GLN A 470 -18.60 9.77 -28.31
N HIS A 471 -17.84 8.94 -27.61
CA HIS A 471 -17.97 7.49 -27.73
C HIS A 471 -18.89 6.89 -26.67
N LEU A 472 -18.74 7.23 -25.40
CA LEU A 472 -19.43 6.57 -24.29
C LEU A 472 -20.79 7.19 -23.96
N GLU A 473 -20.96 8.51 -24.07
CA GLU A 473 -22.24 9.17 -23.75
C GLU A 473 -23.45 8.57 -24.50
N PRO A 474 -23.35 8.23 -25.81
CA PRO A 474 -24.45 7.60 -26.53
C PRO A 474 -24.88 6.23 -25.98
N LEU A 475 -24.10 5.59 -25.11
CA LEU A 475 -24.47 4.34 -24.44
C LEU A 475 -25.34 4.57 -23.19
N PHE A 476 -25.38 5.79 -22.66
CA PHE A 476 -26.02 6.11 -21.38
C PHE A 476 -27.39 6.81 -21.53
N VAL A 477 -27.75 7.22 -22.75
CA VAL A 477 -28.93 8.03 -23.07
C VAL A 477 -30.09 7.24 -23.66
#